data_AF-A0A661PAL6-F1
#
_entry.id   AF-A0A661PAL6-F1
#
_cell.length_a   1.000
_cell.length_b   1.000
_cell.length_c   1.000
_cell.angle_alpha   90.00
_cell.angle_beta   90.00
_cell.angle_gamma   90.00
#
_symmetry.space_group_name_H-M   'P 1'
#
loop_
_entity.id
_entity.type
_entity.pdbx_description
1 polymer ?
#
loop_
_entity_poly.entity_id
_entity_poly.type
_entity_poly.pdbx_seq_one_letter_code
_entity_poly.pdbx_strand_id
1 'polypeptide(L)'
;MKNLDLGQIVHSFFVDFLQVTKGLRPSSISSYRDGILLFLSFIALDKKCKITRLSICDLTFNRVQLFLKYLEEERGNHIRTRNQRLAIVHVFFEYIASRIPEMLGTSKQVALIPQKRVPPPESFYLEQYEIKQEFSSNKPKTTATNSVSAS
;
A
#
# COMPACT_ATOMS: atom_id res chain seq x y z
N MET A 1 -11.71 21.40 -25.44
CA MET A 1 -11.20 20.31 -24.57
C MET A 1 -11.73 20.57 -23.18
N LYS A 2 -12.41 19.62 -22.54
CA LYS A 2 -12.84 19.78 -21.14
C LYS A 2 -11.57 19.84 -20.28
N ASN A 3 -11.27 21.00 -19.69
CA ASN A 3 -10.32 21.08 -18.59
C ASN A 3 -10.94 20.30 -17.43
N LEU A 4 -10.53 19.04 -17.24
CA LEU A 4 -10.93 18.27 -16.07
C LEU A 4 -10.23 18.89 -14.86
N ASP A 5 -11.03 19.30 -13.88
CA ASP A 5 -10.49 19.69 -12.58
C ASP A 5 -9.88 18.47 -11.87
N LEU A 6 -8.90 18.70 -10.99
CA LEU A 6 -8.18 17.63 -10.30
C LEU A 6 -9.14 16.72 -9.51
N GLY A 7 -10.20 17.28 -8.92
CA GLY A 7 -11.22 16.49 -8.23
C GLY A 7 -11.92 15.47 -9.14
N GLN A 8 -12.21 15.86 -10.39
CA GLN A 8 -12.84 14.97 -11.37
C GLN A 8 -11.90 13.84 -11.81
N ILE A 9 -10.61 14.14 -11.96
CA ILE A 9 -9.57 13.15 -12.29
C ILE A 9 -9.43 12.13 -11.17
N VAL A 10 -9.34 12.60 -9.91
CA VAL A 10 -9.23 11.72 -8.75
C VAL A 10 -10.48 10.84 -8.62
N HIS A 11 -11.68 11.41 -8.79
CA HIS A 11 -12.92 10.64 -8.75
C HIS A 11 -12.95 9.55 -9.82
N SER A 12 -12.73 9.91 -11.09
CA SER A 12 -12.74 8.97 -12.21
C SER A 12 -11.59 7.95 -12.17
N PHE A 13 -10.48 8.27 -11.51
CA PHE A 13 -9.42 7.31 -11.21
C PHE A 13 -9.94 6.18 -10.31
N PHE A 14 -10.67 6.50 -9.23
CA PHE A 14 -11.18 5.47 -8.31
C PHE A 14 -12.38 4.71 -8.88
N VAL A 15 -13.37 5.43 -9.40
CA VAL A 15 -14.66 4.86 -9.78
C VAL A 15 -14.60 4.19 -11.15
N ASP A 16 -14.02 4.86 -12.15
CA ASP A 16 -14.02 4.34 -13.51
C ASP A 16 -12.80 3.46 -13.75
N PHE A 17 -11.62 3.90 -13.33
CA PHE A 17 -10.39 3.20 -13.70
C PHE A 17 -10.04 2.05 -12.77
N LEU A 18 -9.89 2.28 -11.46
CA LEU A 18 -9.48 1.22 -10.54
C LEU A 18 -10.57 0.15 -10.36
N GLN A 19 -11.82 0.58 -10.24
CA GLN A 19 -12.94 -0.33 -10.04
C GLN A 19 -13.40 -0.97 -11.35
N VAL A 20 -13.75 -0.19 -12.38
CA VAL A 20 -14.34 -0.74 -13.62
C VAL A 20 -13.26 -1.25 -14.58
N THR A 21 -12.24 -0.46 -14.91
CA THR A 21 -11.21 -0.88 -15.88
C THR A 21 -10.25 -1.94 -15.33
N LYS A 22 -9.74 -1.77 -14.10
CA LYS A 22 -8.74 -2.67 -13.49
C LYS A 22 -9.36 -3.79 -12.66
N GLY A 23 -10.65 -3.72 -12.32
CA GLY A 23 -11.35 -4.76 -11.57
C GLY A 23 -10.77 -5.03 -10.18
N LEU A 24 -10.19 -4.01 -9.53
CA LEU A 24 -9.49 -4.21 -8.26
C LEU A 24 -10.46 -4.53 -7.11
N ARG A 25 -10.01 -5.39 -6.20
CA ARG A 25 -10.74 -5.71 -4.96
C ARG A 25 -10.85 -4.48 -4.05
N PRO A 26 -11.89 -4.38 -3.20
CA PRO A 26 -12.07 -3.24 -2.29
C PRO A 26 -10.86 -2.94 -1.40
N SER A 27 -10.16 -3.97 -0.91
CA SER A 27 -8.95 -3.81 -0.10
C SER A 27 -7.80 -3.14 -0.87
N SER A 28 -7.63 -3.48 -2.15
CA SER A 28 -6.67 -2.82 -3.03
C SER A 28 -7.08 -1.38 -3.29
N ILE A 29 -8.37 -1.11 -3.58
CA ILE A 29 -8.87 0.25 -3.78
C ILE A 29 -8.62 1.12 -2.54
N SER A 30 -8.84 0.59 -1.33
CA SER A 30 -8.53 1.29 -0.08
C SER A 30 -7.04 1.62 0.03
N SER A 31 -6.14 0.68 -0.31
CA SER A 31 -4.69 0.93 -0.30
C SER A 31 -4.29 2.06 -1.28
N TYR A 32 -4.90 2.08 -2.47
CA TYR A 32 -4.72 3.17 -3.45
C TYR A 32 -5.24 4.50 -2.91
N ARG A 33 -6.44 4.50 -2.29
CA ARG A 33 -7.03 5.71 -1.67
C ARG A 33 -6.09 6.32 -0.65
N ASP A 34 -5.57 5.51 0.26
CA ASP A 34 -4.63 5.98 1.28
C ASP A 34 -3.36 6.55 0.65
N GLY A 35 -2.88 5.94 -0.44
CA GLY A 35 -1.67 6.37 -1.13
C GLY A 35 -1.85 7.71 -1.82
N ILE A 36 -2.95 7.87 -2.56
CA ILE A 36 -3.28 9.12 -3.27
C ILE A 36 -3.62 10.22 -2.27
N LEU A 37 -4.38 9.93 -1.21
CA LEU A 37 -4.70 10.93 -0.19
C LEU A 37 -3.43 11.45 0.49
N LEU A 38 -2.49 10.57 0.83
CA LEU A 38 -1.22 10.96 1.43
C LEU A 38 -0.37 11.79 0.45
N PHE A 39 -0.33 11.42 -0.83
CA PHE A 39 0.39 12.17 -1.86
C PHE A 39 -0.19 13.57 -2.06
N LEU A 40 -1.52 13.70 -2.22
CA LEU A 40 -2.17 14.99 -2.40
C LEU A 40 -2.05 15.87 -1.15
N SER A 41 -2.18 15.29 0.04
CA SER A 41 -1.97 16.01 1.30
C SER A 41 -0.53 16.54 1.41
N PHE A 42 0.45 15.75 0.99
CA PHE A 42 1.84 16.20 0.92
C PHE A 42 2.02 17.37 -0.06
N ILE A 43 1.44 17.31 -1.27
CA ILE A 43 1.53 18.41 -2.23
C ILE A 43 0.89 19.68 -1.66
N ALA A 44 -0.25 19.56 -0.98
CA ALA A 44 -0.91 20.69 -0.33
C ALA A 44 -0.03 21.31 0.76
N LEU A 45 0.67 20.48 1.55
CA LEU A 45 1.63 20.91 2.56
C LEU A 45 2.83 21.65 1.93
N ASP A 46 3.44 21.05 0.91
CA ASP A 46 4.58 21.62 0.16
C ASP A 46 4.21 22.98 -0.49
N LYS A 47 3.04 23.06 -1.12
CA LYS A 47 2.50 24.29 -1.71
C LYS A 47 2.00 25.31 -0.69
N LYS A 48 1.83 24.91 0.57
CA LYS A 48 1.21 25.71 1.65
C LYS A 48 -0.20 26.19 1.28
N CYS A 49 -1.04 25.29 0.76
CA CYS A 49 -2.43 25.59 0.44
C CYS A 49 -3.39 24.49 0.94
N LYS A 50 -4.69 24.77 0.93
CA LYS A 50 -5.70 23.75 1.16
C LYS A 50 -5.67 22.71 0.04
N ILE A 51 -5.95 21.45 0.35
CA ILE A 51 -6.05 20.36 -0.65
C ILE A 51 -7.06 20.68 -1.76
N THR A 52 -8.13 21.41 -1.44
CA THR A 52 -9.16 21.87 -2.40
C THR A 52 -8.68 22.93 -3.39
N ARG A 53 -7.46 23.48 -3.22
CA ARG A 53 -6.84 24.45 -4.13
C ARG A 53 -5.74 23.84 -5.00
N LEU A 54 -5.57 22.52 -4.95
CA LEU A 54 -4.64 21.81 -5.82
C LEU A 54 -5.21 21.74 -7.24
N SER A 55 -4.34 21.93 -8.22
CA SER A 55 -4.64 21.74 -9.63
C SER A 55 -3.73 20.67 -10.23
N ILE A 56 -4.03 20.22 -11.45
CA ILE A 56 -3.21 19.23 -12.15
C ILE A 56 -1.75 19.68 -12.32
N CYS A 57 -1.52 20.99 -12.51
CA CYS A 57 -0.19 21.57 -12.67
C CYS A 57 0.66 21.47 -11.40
N ASP A 58 0.04 21.20 -10.25
CA ASP A 58 0.77 21.00 -9.01
C ASP A 58 1.44 19.63 -8.91
N LEU A 59 1.05 18.67 -9.74
CA LEU A 59 1.55 17.29 -9.75
C LEU A 59 2.83 17.22 -10.61
N THR A 60 3.91 17.82 -10.10
CA THR A 60 5.19 17.88 -10.80
C THR A 60 6.10 16.71 -10.47
N PHE A 61 7.05 16.41 -11.37
CA PHE A 61 8.09 15.40 -11.12
C PHE A 61 8.88 15.69 -9.84
N ASN A 62 9.26 16.95 -9.61
CA ASN A 62 9.99 17.37 -8.42
C ASN A 62 9.19 17.06 -7.14
N ARG A 63 7.89 17.39 -7.11
CA ARG A 63 7.03 17.07 -5.95
C ARG A 63 6.86 15.57 -5.73
N VAL A 64 6.91 14.74 -6.76
CA VAL A 64 6.97 13.28 -6.59
C VAL A 64 8.28 12.87 -5.92
N GLN A 65 9.42 13.43 -6.32
CA GLN A 65 10.70 13.14 -5.66
C GLN A 65 10.72 13.59 -4.20
N LEU A 66 10.25 14.81 -3.92
CA LEU A 66 10.12 15.33 -2.56
C LEU A 66 9.16 14.50 -1.71
N PHE A 67 8.06 14.03 -2.30
CA PHE A 67 7.12 13.13 -1.63
C PHE A 67 7.80 11.82 -1.20
N LEU A 68 8.56 11.19 -2.10
CA LEU A 68 9.25 9.94 -1.78
C LEU A 68 10.33 10.14 -0.71
N LYS A 69 11.01 11.29 -0.72
CA LYS A 69 11.95 11.69 0.34
C LYS A 69 11.22 11.88 1.68
N TYR A 70 10.11 12.60 1.68
CA TYR A 70 9.24 12.80 2.84
C TYR A 70 8.74 11.48 3.46
N LEU A 71 8.39 10.48 2.62
CA LEU A 71 7.96 9.17 3.12
C LEU A 71 9.05 8.48 3.95
N GLU A 72 10.32 8.65 3.60
CA GLU A 72 11.45 7.98 4.24
C GLU A 72 11.96 8.77 5.43
N GLU A 73 12.18 10.08 5.26
CA GLU A 73 12.85 10.92 6.25
C GLU A 73 11.89 11.38 7.36
N GLU A 74 10.73 11.90 6.98
CA GLU A 74 9.81 12.50 7.96
C GLU A 74 8.84 11.49 8.55
N ARG A 75 8.43 10.48 7.76
CA ARG A 75 7.52 9.43 8.23
C ARG A 75 8.23 8.15 8.68
N GLY A 76 9.54 8.03 8.45
CA GLY A 76 10.31 6.83 8.82
C GLY A 76 9.80 5.55 8.16
N ASN A 77 9.12 5.63 7.01
CA ASN A 77 8.55 4.44 6.39
C ASN A 77 9.64 3.51 5.86
N HIS A 78 9.45 2.21 6.05
CA HIS A 78 10.30 1.20 5.43
C HIS A 78 10.25 1.28 3.88
N ILE A 79 11.35 0.87 3.24
CA ILE A 79 11.53 0.89 1.78
C ILE A 79 10.38 0.16 1.05
N ARG A 80 9.88 -0.94 1.62
CA ARG A 80 8.72 -1.69 1.09
C ARG A 80 7.47 -0.80 0.99
N THR A 81 7.15 -0.06 2.05
CA THR A 81 6.00 0.85 2.09
C THR A 81 6.20 2.00 1.10
N ARG A 82 7.41 2.59 1.04
CA ARG A 82 7.76 3.62 0.05
C ARG A 82 7.57 3.13 -1.38
N ASN A 83 7.99 1.91 -1.70
CA ASN A 83 7.82 1.32 -3.02
C ASN A 83 6.36 1.01 -3.37
N GLN A 84 5.56 0.58 -2.40
CA GLN A 84 4.11 0.41 -2.58
C GLN A 84 3.44 1.75 -2.91
N ARG A 85 3.79 2.82 -2.19
CA ARG A 85 3.28 4.16 -2.47
C ARG A 85 3.76 4.67 -3.84
N LEU A 86 5.02 4.42 -4.22
CA LEU A 86 5.51 4.75 -5.57
C LEU A 86 4.73 4.01 -6.67
N ALA A 87 4.41 2.73 -6.48
CA ALA A 87 3.61 1.97 -7.45
C ALA A 87 2.21 2.57 -7.65
N ILE A 88 1.56 3.02 -6.57
CA ILE A 88 0.28 3.73 -6.64
C ILE A 88 0.43 5.05 -7.42
N VAL A 89 1.50 5.81 -7.15
CA VAL A 89 1.81 7.06 -7.88
C VAL A 89 2.04 6.79 -9.37
N HIS A 90 2.79 5.74 -9.73
CA HIS A 90 2.99 5.37 -11.14
C HIS A 90 1.67 5.12 -11.86
N VAL A 91 0.79 4.30 -11.28
CA VAL A 91 -0.51 3.99 -11.88
C VAL A 91 -1.39 5.24 -12.02
N PHE A 92 -1.29 6.17 -11.07
CA PHE A 92 -2.03 7.44 -11.15
C PHE A 92 -1.50 8.38 -12.24
N PHE A 93 -0.17 8.50 -12.39
CA PHE A 93 0.43 9.31 -13.47
C PHE A 93 0.22 8.69 -14.86
N GLU A 94 0.20 7.36 -14.97
CA GLU A 94 -0.21 6.65 -16.19
C GLU A 94 -1.66 6.99 -16.56
N TYR A 95 -2.57 6.93 -15.57
CA TYR A 95 -3.96 7.31 -15.77
C TYR A 95 -4.11 8.77 -16.22
N ILE A 96 -3.42 9.71 -15.55
CA ILE A 96 -3.43 11.13 -15.91
C ILE A 96 -2.97 11.32 -17.37
N ALA A 97 -1.87 10.69 -17.78
CA ALA A 97 -1.34 10.83 -19.13
C ALA A 97 -2.31 10.35 -20.22
N SER A 98 -3.16 9.37 -19.91
CA SER A 98 -4.20 8.89 -20.83
C SER A 98 -5.36 9.89 -21.03
N ARG A 99 -5.51 10.86 -20.13
CA ARG A 99 -6.62 11.84 -20.12
C ARG A 99 -6.15 13.26 -20.48
N ILE A 100 -4.93 13.61 -20.10
CA ILE A 100 -4.36 14.96 -20.21
C ILE A 100 -3.00 14.85 -20.92
N PRO A 101 -2.96 15.03 -22.25
CA PRO A 101 -1.73 14.92 -23.03
C PRO A 101 -0.61 15.85 -22.56
N GLU A 102 -0.94 17.02 -22.01
CA GLU A 102 0.00 18.00 -21.45
C GLU A 102 0.80 17.42 -20.28
N MET A 103 0.26 16.42 -19.58
CA MET A 103 0.94 15.75 -18.46
C MET A 103 1.83 14.59 -18.92
N LEU A 104 1.83 14.21 -20.20
CA LEU A 104 2.59 13.06 -20.71
C LEU A 104 4.09 13.17 -20.42
N GLY A 105 4.67 14.37 -20.55
CA GLY A 105 6.08 14.63 -20.23
C GLY A 105 6.40 14.32 -18.76
N THR A 106 5.62 14.91 -17.85
CA THR A 106 5.75 14.67 -16.40
C THR A 106 5.54 13.21 -16.04
N SER A 107 4.51 12.56 -16.59
CA SER A 107 4.22 11.15 -16.33
C SER A 107 5.35 10.22 -16.80
N LYS A 108 5.99 10.51 -17.94
CA LYS A 108 7.17 9.77 -18.39
C LYS A 108 8.34 9.91 -17.41
N GLN A 109 8.60 11.12 -16.90
CA GLN A 109 9.64 11.32 -15.89
C GLN A 109 9.35 10.54 -14.61
N VAL A 110 8.09 10.57 -14.14
CA VAL A 110 7.66 9.81 -12.96
C VAL A 110 7.80 8.30 -13.17
N ALA A 111 7.44 7.78 -14.34
CA ALA A 111 7.58 6.36 -14.66
C ALA A 111 9.03 5.83 -14.64
N LEU A 112 10.01 6.72 -14.82
CA LEU A 112 11.44 6.38 -14.74
C LEU A 112 11.97 6.31 -13.30
N ILE A 113 11.19 6.68 -12.29
CA ILE A 113 11.63 6.60 -10.89
C ILE A 113 11.68 5.12 -10.48
N PRO A 114 12.86 4.59 -10.11
CA PRO A 114 12.96 3.18 -9.75
C PRO A 114 12.39 2.93 -8.34
N GLN A 115 11.90 1.71 -8.15
CA GLN A 115 11.71 1.15 -6.81
C GLN A 115 13.09 0.90 -6.18
N LYS A 116 13.20 1.21 -4.88
CA LYS A 116 14.41 0.92 -4.11
C LYS A 116 14.50 -0.58 -3.84
N ARG A 117 15.71 -1.16 -3.84
CA ARG A 117 15.89 -2.59 -3.54
C ARG A 117 15.51 -2.84 -2.07
N VAL A 118 14.75 -3.92 -1.83
CA VAL A 118 14.38 -4.37 -0.49
C VAL A 118 15.10 -5.69 -0.25
N PRO A 119 15.97 -5.82 0.77
CA PRO A 119 16.56 -7.11 1.11
C PRO A 119 15.45 -8.11 1.46
N PRO A 120 15.64 -9.42 1.20
CA PRO A 120 14.70 -10.44 1.64
C PRO A 120 14.46 -10.28 3.16
N PRO A 121 13.23 -10.48 3.64
CA PRO A 121 13.01 -10.52 5.08
C PRO A 121 13.94 -11.57 5.67
N GLU A 122 14.63 -11.24 6.76
CA GLU A 122 15.35 -12.23 7.55
C GLU A 122 14.32 -13.29 7.95
N SER A 123 14.45 -14.48 7.39
CA SER A 123 13.66 -15.62 7.82
C SER A 123 14.16 -15.97 9.21
N PHE A 124 13.50 -15.44 10.24
CA PHE A 124 13.45 -16.12 11.52
C PHE A 124 12.65 -17.40 11.28
N TYR A 125 13.31 -18.42 10.73
CA TYR A 125 12.94 -19.78 11.06
C TYR A 125 13.08 -19.85 12.58
N LEU A 126 11.94 -19.89 13.28
CA LEU A 126 11.90 -20.53 14.58
C LEU A 126 12.49 -21.92 14.33
N GLU A 127 13.75 -22.10 14.72
CA GLU A 127 14.38 -23.40 14.73
C GLU A 127 13.41 -24.33 15.44
N GLN A 128 13.02 -25.42 14.77
CA GLN A 128 12.20 -26.46 15.37
C GLN A 128 13.01 -27.27 16.39
N TYR A 129 13.55 -26.59 17.40
CA TYR A 129 13.99 -27.25 18.60
C TYR A 129 12.81 -27.34 19.55
N GLU A 130 12.30 -28.58 19.63
CA GLU A 130 11.46 -29.14 20.69
C GLU A 130 9.92 -28.97 20.62
N ILE A 131 9.28 -29.43 19.53
CA ILE A 131 7.93 -30.03 19.62
C ILE A 131 8.03 -31.55 19.74
N LYS A 132 8.94 -32.04 20.60
CA LYS A 132 9.09 -33.48 20.84
C LYS A 132 9.35 -33.83 22.31
N GLN A 133 8.64 -33.18 23.23
CA GLN A 133 8.53 -33.68 24.61
C GLN A 133 7.09 -33.80 25.16
N GLU A 134 6.06 -33.22 24.54
CA GLU A 134 4.71 -33.29 25.13
C GLU A 134 3.87 -34.52 24.75
N PHE A 135 4.26 -35.32 23.75
CA PHE A 135 3.46 -36.50 23.34
C PHE A 135 3.74 -37.79 24.13
N SER A 136 4.62 -37.77 25.15
CA SER A 136 4.99 -38.98 25.91
C SER A 136 4.43 -39.07 27.34
N SER A 137 3.53 -38.18 27.75
CA SER A 137 2.95 -38.16 29.11
C SER A 137 1.47 -38.53 29.21
N ASN A 138 0.90 -39.19 28.20
CA ASN A 138 -0.39 -39.88 28.38
C ASN A 138 -0.17 -41.39 28.60
N LYS A 139 0.30 -41.76 29.79
CA LYS A 139 0.23 -43.16 30.24
C LYS A 139 -1.21 -43.47 30.66
N PRO A 140 -1.86 -44.52 30.14
CA PRO A 140 -3.17 -44.94 30.62
C PRO A 140 -3.04 -45.41 32.08
N LYS A 141 -3.77 -44.77 33.00
CA LYS A 141 -3.96 -45.30 34.36
C LYS A 141 -5.02 -46.39 34.30
N THR A 142 -4.58 -47.63 34.13
CA THR A 142 -5.33 -48.82 34.58
C THR A 142 -5.20 -48.93 36.10
N THR A 143 -6.33 -48.84 36.80
CA THR A 143 -6.50 -49.53 38.09
C THR A 143 -7.91 -50.09 38.14
N ALA A 144 -8.03 -51.42 38.05
CA ALA A 144 -9.20 -52.17 38.43
C ALA A 144 -9.06 -52.55 39.92
N THR A 145 -10.07 -52.30 40.74
CA THR A 145 -10.43 -53.20 41.86
C THR A 145 -11.92 -53.06 42.20
N ASN A 146 -12.59 -54.22 42.19
CA ASN A 146 -13.97 -54.52 42.57
C ASN A 146 -14.30 -54.16 44.04
N SER A 147 -15.58 -53.91 44.34
CA SER A 147 -16.42 -54.86 45.14
C SER A 147 -17.82 -54.32 45.49
N VAL A 148 -18.84 -55.03 44.99
CA VAL A 148 -20.04 -55.58 45.68
C VAL A 148 -20.87 -54.66 46.60
N SER A 149 -22.18 -54.49 46.31
CA SER A 149 -23.31 -55.08 47.09
C SER A 149 -24.65 -54.32 46.95
N ALA A 150 -25.68 -55.09 46.57
CA ALA A 150 -27.04 -55.12 47.13
C ALA A 150 -27.93 -53.87 47.09
N SER A 151 -28.95 -53.87 46.23
CA SER A 151 -30.29 -54.42 46.51
C SER A 151 -31.19 -54.27 45.29
#